data_AF-A0A921Z1N2-F1
#
_entry.id   AF-A0A921Z1N2-F1
#
_cell.length_a   1.000
_cell.length_b   1.000
_cell.length_c   1.000
_cell.angle_alpha   90.00
_cell.angle_beta   90.00
_cell.angle_gamma   90.00
#
_symmetry.space_group_name_H-M   'P 1'
#
loop_
_entity.id
_entity.type
_entity.pdbx_description
1 polymer ?
#
loop_
_entity_poly.entity_id
_entity_poly.type
_entity_poly.pdbx_seq_one_letter_code
_entity_poly.pdbx_strand_id
1 'polypeptide(L)'
;MMLQRLFRGRLSFKLYLIVTLIAIVSVCGYIFPLFRLYSIAPVTVPSNSLPRSSRHLSKLITVVFRQFEDFENDVADSVQSFVSAFPNMPVVIICERPPYPPFPFSATNETLRNVKVVSLELKLSMSPQELNPLTFISTEFVLFVPDSTRVLRRALQQASVAATANPNQAVAISVGNVHLVCQQVTWNYVDWTLHYTKDASGKICDAVHGQHALLIRTSLLSKLPQPFVLPFPESLYLQTAVKNFKVQISDSKLGFGRSMLKTPVAKQRATRHMRDHRLALYRQLGVKALVREDGRVQWYGCKRETQRCFPSVQGTPSYILSGRNTPPCCRRNMRRVAGHVLRALLQAGVRCWLETTSLLGAVIRSDILPWAEHVEIGIHSSDISRVPWLQRGGADADGFVWERATKGHYYRIAYSATNRVYVLVLPFTPRNGTMWPADWVLAHQKEFPERHLHPLAQVNYHFDQFYFFNLFNVGLLWLASSRLAKLNRRIVLIQLLHII
;
A
#
# COMPACT_ATOMS: atom_id res chain seq x y z
N MET A 1 19.90 78.31 -41.54
CA MET A 1 18.87 78.79 -42.49
C MET A 1 18.73 77.72 -43.57
N MET A 2 17.49 77.28 -43.87
CA MET A 2 17.11 76.31 -44.92
C MET A 2 17.63 74.86 -44.84
N LEU A 3 17.24 74.08 -43.82
CA LEU A 3 16.92 72.64 -44.02
C LEU A 3 16.09 72.00 -42.87
N GLN A 4 15.28 72.79 -42.16
CA GLN A 4 14.38 72.31 -41.10
C GLN A 4 12.89 72.37 -41.50
N ARG A 5 12.62 72.32 -42.80
CA ARG A 5 11.27 72.27 -43.35
C ARG A 5 11.26 71.24 -44.48
N LEU A 6 11.10 69.95 -44.18
CA LEU A 6 10.61 68.98 -45.17
C LEU A 6 10.17 67.60 -44.67
N PHE A 7 10.16 67.27 -43.38
CA PHE A 7 9.57 65.99 -42.93
C PHE A 7 8.60 66.15 -41.76
N ARG A 8 7.49 66.84 -42.06
CA ARG A 8 6.22 66.71 -41.34
C ARG A 8 5.41 65.62 -42.07
N GLY A 9 5.69 64.37 -41.75
CA GLY A 9 4.91 63.21 -42.21
C GLY A 9 4.50 62.39 -40.99
N ARG A 10 3.18 62.21 -40.81
CA ARG A 10 2.58 61.32 -39.78
C ARG A 10 3.11 59.90 -39.97
N LEU A 11 4.19 59.57 -39.27
CA LEU A 11 4.64 58.20 -39.11
C LEU A 11 3.67 57.51 -38.16
N SER A 12 2.89 56.56 -38.66
CA SER A 12 1.96 55.81 -37.81
C SER A 12 2.73 55.05 -36.72
N PHE A 13 2.15 54.93 -35.53
CA PHE A 13 2.72 54.19 -34.39
C PHE A 13 3.27 52.79 -34.76
N LYS A 14 2.68 52.15 -35.79
CA LYS A 14 3.15 50.87 -36.33
C LYS A 14 4.55 50.95 -36.96
N LEU A 15 4.89 52.06 -37.61
CA LEU A 15 6.23 52.22 -38.22
C LEU A 15 7.29 52.44 -37.15
N TYR A 16 6.98 53.18 -36.08
CA TYR A 16 7.86 53.29 -34.92
C TYR A 16 8.13 51.91 -34.31
N LEU A 17 7.09 51.11 -34.10
CA LEU A 17 7.21 49.78 -33.51
C LEU A 17 8.07 48.84 -34.37
N ILE A 18 7.92 48.88 -35.70
CA ILE A 18 8.74 48.11 -36.64
C ILE A 18 10.21 48.58 -36.61
N VAL A 19 10.46 49.89 -36.62
CA VAL A 19 11.83 50.44 -36.54
C VAL A 19 12.48 50.09 -35.20
N THR A 20 11.72 50.11 -34.11
CA THR A 20 12.23 49.69 -32.79
C THR A 20 12.54 48.20 -32.75
N LEU A 21 11.70 47.35 -33.36
CA LEU A 21 11.93 45.91 -33.44
C LEU A 21 13.16 45.57 -34.29
N ILE A 22 13.35 46.26 -35.42
CA ILE A 22 14.53 46.12 -36.27
C ILE A 22 15.79 46.56 -35.51
N ALA A 23 15.72 47.65 -34.75
CA ALA A 23 16.83 48.09 -33.90
C ALA A 23 17.18 47.05 -32.82
N ILE A 24 16.17 46.46 -32.15
CA ILE A 24 16.39 45.41 -31.13
C ILE A 24 16.99 44.15 -31.76
N VAL A 25 16.48 43.70 -32.91
CA VAL A 25 17.02 42.51 -33.60
C VAL A 25 18.44 42.77 -34.10
N SER A 26 18.73 43.97 -34.59
CA SER A 26 20.08 44.32 -35.05
C SER A 26 21.06 44.45 -33.89
N VAL A 27 20.64 44.96 -32.74
CA VAL A 27 21.45 45.02 -31.51
C VAL A 27 21.67 43.62 -30.93
N CYS A 28 20.63 42.78 -30.87
CA CYS A 28 20.77 41.38 -30.45
C CYS A 28 21.66 40.60 -31.41
N GLY A 29 21.54 40.80 -32.72
CA GLY A 29 22.37 40.15 -33.75
C GLY A 29 23.84 40.61 -33.73
N TYR A 30 24.13 41.84 -33.29
CA TYR A 30 25.50 42.34 -33.11
C TYR A 30 26.11 41.96 -31.75
N ILE A 31 25.29 41.77 -30.72
CA ILE A 31 25.77 41.42 -29.37
C ILE A 31 25.92 39.90 -29.19
N PHE A 32 25.11 39.07 -29.87
CA PHE A 32 25.20 37.60 -29.77
C PHE A 32 26.53 36.98 -30.26
N PRO A 33 27.24 37.52 -31.28
CA PRO A 33 28.57 37.02 -31.67
C PRO A 33 29.68 37.51 -30.73
N LEU A 34 29.47 38.60 -29.98
CA LEU A 34 30.41 39.14 -28.99
C LEU A 34 30.36 38.39 -27.64
N PHE A 35 29.30 37.59 -27.41
CA PHE A 35 29.22 36.61 -26.32
C PHE A 35 29.57 35.19 -26.76
N ARG A 36 30.39 35.02 -27.81
CA ARG A 36 31.23 33.82 -27.89
C ARG A 36 32.23 33.88 -26.74
N LEU A 37 31.82 33.32 -25.60
CA LEU A 37 32.69 32.95 -24.51
C LEU A 37 33.89 32.23 -25.11
N TYR A 38 35.05 32.85 -24.89
CA TYR A 38 36.36 32.30 -25.16
C TYR A 38 36.40 30.82 -24.73
N SER A 39 36.75 29.96 -25.66
CA SER A 39 37.31 28.65 -25.35
C SER A 39 38.56 28.90 -24.52
N ILE A 40 38.44 28.75 -23.20
CA ILE A 40 39.61 28.62 -22.33
C ILE A 40 40.32 27.36 -22.83
N ALA A 41 41.54 27.55 -23.33
CA ALA A 41 42.44 26.47 -23.70
C ALA A 41 42.46 25.41 -22.59
N PRO A 42 42.59 24.11 -22.91
CA PRO A 42 42.70 23.09 -21.89
C PRO A 42 43.99 23.35 -21.11
N VAL A 43 43.87 23.95 -19.94
CA VAL A 43 44.87 23.79 -18.90
C VAL A 43 44.94 22.29 -18.71
N THR A 44 46.08 21.69 -19.06
CA THR A 44 46.43 20.33 -18.71
C THR A 44 46.40 20.23 -17.19
N VAL A 45 45.20 19.98 -16.66
CA VAL A 45 45.01 19.49 -15.31
C VAL A 45 45.80 18.17 -15.29
N PRO A 46 46.81 18.02 -14.42
CA PRO A 46 47.41 16.70 -14.24
C PRO A 46 46.25 15.77 -13.96
N SER A 47 46.15 14.67 -14.72
CA SER A 47 45.06 13.71 -14.66
C SER A 47 44.64 13.55 -13.21
N ASN A 48 43.52 14.19 -12.83
CA ASN A 48 42.98 13.99 -11.50
C ASN A 48 42.54 12.54 -11.55
N SER A 49 43.38 11.72 -10.94
CA SER A 49 43.22 10.29 -10.81
C SER A 49 41.74 10.02 -10.57
N LEU A 50 41.13 9.24 -11.48
CA LEU A 50 40.07 8.31 -11.09
C LEU A 50 40.37 7.91 -9.64
N PRO A 51 39.49 8.22 -8.67
CA PRO A 51 39.81 7.97 -7.27
C PRO A 51 40.31 6.54 -7.20
N ARG A 52 41.59 6.45 -6.85
CA ARG A 52 42.40 5.24 -6.85
C ARG A 52 41.85 4.39 -5.71
N SER A 53 40.75 3.74 -6.01
CA SER A 53 40.03 2.84 -5.13
C SER A 53 39.33 1.84 -6.05
N SER A 54 40.14 1.10 -6.81
CA SER A 54 39.79 -0.28 -7.15
C SER A 54 39.79 -1.11 -5.85
N ARG A 55 38.97 -0.72 -4.88
CA ARG A 55 38.59 -1.60 -3.79
C ARG A 55 38.04 -2.84 -4.48
N HIS A 56 38.76 -3.95 -4.31
CA HIS A 56 38.43 -5.20 -4.95
C HIS A 56 36.97 -5.51 -4.60
N LEU A 57 36.08 -5.64 -5.60
CA LEU A 57 34.63 -5.79 -5.37
C LEU A 57 34.30 -6.90 -4.38
N SER A 58 35.15 -7.93 -4.32
CA SER A 58 35.02 -9.03 -3.38
C SER A 58 35.20 -8.65 -1.89
N LYS A 59 35.79 -7.50 -1.58
CA LYS A 59 35.88 -6.97 -0.21
C LYS A 59 34.70 -6.07 0.15
N LEU A 60 33.92 -5.63 -0.85
CA LEU A 60 32.84 -4.66 -0.67
C LEU A 60 31.45 -5.28 -0.72
N ILE A 61 31.31 -6.42 -1.38
CA ILE A 61 30.01 -7.03 -1.68
C ILE A 61 29.97 -8.43 -1.08
N THR A 62 28.88 -8.79 -0.41
CA THR A 62 28.51 -10.17 -0.09
C THR A 62 27.35 -10.56 -0.99
N VAL A 63 27.49 -11.68 -1.70
CA VAL A 63 26.42 -12.21 -2.55
C VAL A 63 25.48 -13.06 -1.71
N VAL A 64 24.18 -12.83 -1.82
CA VAL A 64 23.16 -13.55 -1.03
C VAL A 64 22.12 -14.20 -1.93
N PHE A 65 21.91 -15.50 -1.76
CA PHE A 65 20.79 -16.24 -2.33
C PHE A 65 19.74 -16.48 -1.26
N ARG A 66 18.51 -15.98 -1.48
CA ARG A 66 17.41 -16.09 -0.51
C ARG A 66 16.15 -16.76 -1.03
N GLN A 67 15.82 -16.55 -2.31
CA GLN A 67 14.62 -17.10 -2.95
C GLN A 67 15.04 -18.06 -4.07
N PHE A 68 14.78 -19.35 -3.84
CA PHE A 68 14.96 -20.45 -4.78
C PHE A 68 14.13 -21.64 -4.27
N GLU A 69 13.91 -22.65 -5.11
CA GLU A 69 13.20 -23.87 -4.72
C GLU A 69 14.18 -25.01 -4.45
N ASP A 70 14.04 -25.71 -3.33
CA ASP A 70 14.92 -26.81 -2.93
C ASP A 70 14.90 -27.99 -3.92
N PHE A 71 13.71 -28.31 -4.44
CA PHE A 71 13.49 -29.44 -5.34
C PHE A 71 13.99 -29.21 -6.78
N GLU A 72 14.17 -27.96 -7.22
CA GLU A 72 14.67 -27.62 -8.55
C GLU A 72 15.30 -26.21 -8.52
N ASN A 73 16.64 -26.14 -8.50
CA ASN A 73 17.36 -24.86 -8.56
C ASN A 73 18.66 -24.91 -9.39
N ASP A 74 19.25 -23.73 -9.63
CA ASP A 74 20.53 -23.50 -10.33
C ASP A 74 21.55 -22.80 -9.41
N VAL A 75 21.36 -22.87 -8.09
CA VAL A 75 22.13 -22.09 -7.10
C VAL A 75 23.61 -22.45 -7.17
N ALA A 76 23.95 -23.73 -7.31
CA ALA A 76 25.35 -24.18 -7.37
C ALA A 76 26.12 -23.55 -8.54
N ASP A 77 25.56 -23.58 -9.75
CA ASP A 77 26.19 -22.98 -10.94
C ASP A 77 26.21 -21.46 -10.87
N SER A 78 25.16 -20.85 -10.27
CA SER A 78 25.15 -19.43 -9.97
C SER A 78 26.30 -19.05 -9.03
N VAL A 79 26.46 -19.75 -7.91
CA VAL A 79 27.56 -19.54 -6.96
C VAL A 79 28.91 -19.70 -7.65
N GLN A 80 29.07 -20.78 -8.43
CA GLN A 80 30.31 -21.04 -9.18
C GLN A 80 30.64 -19.88 -10.13
N SER A 81 29.66 -19.29 -10.80
CA SER A 81 29.86 -18.13 -11.66
C SER A 81 30.44 -16.93 -10.89
N PHE A 82 29.91 -16.63 -9.70
CA PHE A 82 30.41 -15.54 -8.86
C PHE A 82 31.81 -15.81 -8.32
N VAL A 83 32.08 -17.02 -7.83
CA VAL A 83 33.36 -17.42 -7.27
C VAL A 83 34.45 -17.47 -8.36
N SER A 84 34.15 -18.02 -9.54
CA SER A 84 35.11 -18.05 -10.66
C SER A 84 35.48 -16.65 -11.13
N ALA A 85 34.52 -15.70 -11.14
CA ALA A 85 34.83 -14.31 -11.45
C ALA A 85 35.53 -13.59 -10.28
N PHE A 86 35.16 -13.89 -9.04
CA PHE A 86 35.67 -13.20 -7.86
C PHE A 86 36.01 -14.24 -6.77
N PRO A 87 37.23 -14.83 -6.79
CA PRO A 87 37.59 -15.95 -5.92
C PRO A 87 37.48 -15.66 -4.41
N ASN A 88 37.58 -14.38 -4.03
CA ASN A 88 37.52 -13.90 -2.65
C ASN A 88 36.16 -13.27 -2.29
N MET A 89 35.11 -13.49 -3.08
CA MET A 89 33.79 -12.92 -2.83
C MET A 89 33.05 -13.76 -1.80
N PRO A 90 32.62 -13.18 -0.66
CA PRO A 90 31.73 -13.86 0.26
C PRO A 90 30.40 -14.18 -0.40
N VAL A 91 29.94 -15.42 -0.26
CA VAL A 91 28.63 -15.87 -0.73
C VAL A 91 27.88 -16.52 0.42
N VAL A 92 26.63 -16.11 0.65
CA VAL A 92 25.77 -16.67 1.69
C VAL A 92 24.49 -17.17 1.06
N ILE A 93 24.16 -18.44 1.28
CA ILE A 93 22.93 -19.06 0.83
C ILE A 93 22.06 -19.25 2.06
N ILE A 94 20.91 -18.57 2.09
CA ILE A 94 20.01 -18.56 3.25
C ILE A 94 18.81 -19.44 2.95
N CYS A 95 18.65 -20.49 3.73
CA CYS A 95 17.58 -21.48 3.62
C CYS A 95 16.66 -21.42 4.85
N GLU A 96 15.38 -21.74 4.70
CA GLU A 96 14.48 -21.91 5.86
C GLU A 96 14.81 -23.18 6.66
N ARG A 97 15.32 -24.20 5.98
CA ARG A 97 15.72 -25.50 6.52
C ARG A 97 17.00 -25.97 5.84
N PRO A 98 17.71 -26.98 6.38
CA PRO A 98 18.85 -27.57 5.70
C PRO A 98 18.44 -28.04 4.28
N PRO A 99 19.17 -27.64 3.23
CA PRO A 99 18.78 -27.95 1.86
C PRO A 99 18.86 -29.46 1.59
N TYR A 100 17.82 -30.00 0.96
CA TYR A 100 17.80 -31.37 0.48
C TYR A 100 17.17 -31.45 -0.92
N PRO A 101 17.86 -32.02 -1.92
CA PRO A 101 19.21 -32.57 -1.85
C PRO A 101 20.27 -31.49 -1.54
N PRO A 102 21.44 -31.86 -0.99
CA PRO A 102 22.55 -30.94 -0.82
C PRO A 102 22.96 -30.30 -2.15
N PHE A 103 23.44 -29.06 -2.11
CA PHE A 103 23.90 -28.38 -3.33
C PHE A 103 25.08 -29.13 -3.96
N PRO A 104 25.06 -29.39 -5.29
CA PRO A 104 26.11 -30.10 -6.00
C PRO A 104 27.31 -29.18 -6.27
N PHE A 105 27.98 -28.77 -5.21
CA PHE A 105 29.18 -27.95 -5.29
C PHE A 105 30.37 -28.76 -5.85
N SER A 106 31.15 -28.15 -6.77
CA SER A 106 32.35 -28.79 -7.30
C SER A 106 33.43 -28.90 -6.21
N ALA A 107 33.98 -30.11 -6.04
CA ALA A 107 34.70 -30.54 -4.84
C ALA A 107 36.14 -30.01 -4.67
N THR A 108 36.60 -29.02 -5.46
CA THR A 108 37.88 -28.38 -5.16
C THR A 108 37.67 -27.39 -4.01
N ASN A 109 37.89 -27.88 -2.78
CA ASN A 109 37.71 -27.18 -1.50
C ASN A 109 38.23 -25.73 -1.46
N GLU A 110 39.22 -25.38 -2.29
CA GLU A 110 39.77 -24.03 -2.36
C GLU A 110 38.80 -22.98 -2.92
N THR A 111 37.95 -23.34 -3.89
CA THR A 111 37.09 -22.37 -4.58
C THR A 111 35.92 -21.92 -3.70
N LEU A 112 35.40 -22.80 -2.84
CA LEU A 112 34.17 -22.55 -2.07
C LEU A 112 34.41 -22.12 -0.63
N ARG A 113 35.67 -21.83 -0.24
CA ARG A 113 36.04 -21.41 1.12
C ARG A 113 35.25 -20.19 1.65
N ASN A 114 34.76 -19.35 0.74
CA ASN A 114 34.01 -18.13 1.06
C ASN A 114 32.49 -18.30 0.93
N VAL A 115 32.02 -19.53 0.69
CA VAL A 115 30.60 -19.86 0.53
C VAL A 115 30.07 -20.44 1.83
N LYS A 116 28.98 -19.87 2.35
CA LYS A 116 28.31 -20.34 3.58
C LYS A 116 26.86 -20.69 3.27
N VAL A 117 26.43 -21.88 3.67
CA VAL A 117 25.02 -22.28 3.66
C VAL A 117 24.48 -22.12 5.07
N VAL A 118 23.48 -21.25 5.23
CA VAL A 118 22.90 -20.89 6.53
C VAL A 118 21.45 -21.37 6.55
N SER A 119 21.13 -22.23 7.52
CA SER A 119 19.74 -22.64 7.79
C SER A 119 19.17 -21.78 8.91
N LEU A 120 17.95 -21.27 8.70
CA LEU A 120 17.18 -20.51 9.71
C LEU A 120 16.25 -21.40 10.55
N GLU A 121 16.41 -22.71 10.46
CA GLU A 121 15.69 -23.66 11.30
C GLU A 121 16.08 -23.46 12.77
N LEU A 122 15.07 -23.25 13.62
CA LEU A 122 15.27 -23.13 15.06
C LEU A 122 15.76 -24.47 15.63
N LYS A 123 16.96 -24.47 16.21
CA LYS A 123 17.49 -25.59 17.00
C LYS A 123 17.77 -25.12 18.41
N LEU A 124 17.43 -25.94 19.40
CA LEU A 124 17.56 -25.57 20.82
C LEU A 124 19.01 -25.34 21.26
N SER A 125 19.98 -25.86 20.51
CA SER A 125 21.41 -25.68 20.76
C SER A 125 21.99 -24.40 20.14
N MET A 126 21.24 -23.69 19.29
CA MET A 126 21.75 -22.53 18.56
C MET A 126 21.70 -21.25 19.38
N SER A 127 22.66 -20.36 19.13
CA SER A 127 22.64 -19.02 19.69
C SER A 127 21.69 -18.10 18.89
N PRO A 128 21.13 -17.05 19.50
CA PRO A 128 20.29 -16.09 18.78
C PRO A 128 20.97 -15.44 17.55
N GLN A 129 22.30 -15.31 17.59
CA GLN A 129 23.10 -14.72 16.51
C GLN A 129 23.13 -15.62 15.26
N GLU A 130 23.05 -16.94 15.42
CA GLU A 130 23.05 -17.90 14.30
C GLU A 130 21.73 -17.89 13.53
N LEU A 131 20.64 -17.41 14.14
CA LEU A 131 19.33 -17.25 13.50
C LEU A 131 19.18 -15.91 12.76
N ASN A 132 20.14 -15.00 12.90
CA ASN A 132 20.09 -13.69 12.25
C ASN A 132 21.00 -13.68 11.01
N PRO A 133 20.45 -13.66 9.78
CA PRO A 133 21.28 -13.68 8.57
C PRO A 133 22.28 -12.53 8.44
N LEU A 134 22.03 -11.38 9.07
CA LEU A 134 22.95 -10.24 9.04
C LEU A 134 24.30 -10.54 9.72
N THR A 135 24.36 -11.49 10.66
CA THR A 135 25.62 -11.83 11.35
C THR A 135 26.63 -12.51 10.43
N PHE A 136 26.18 -13.08 9.31
CA PHE A 136 27.03 -13.70 8.29
C PHE A 136 27.52 -12.71 7.23
N ILE A 137 27.17 -11.43 7.34
CA ILE A 137 27.46 -10.39 6.36
C ILE A 137 28.32 -9.30 7.02
N SER A 138 29.56 -9.15 6.55
CA SER A 138 30.52 -8.15 7.07
C SER A 138 30.88 -7.05 6.07
N THR A 139 30.44 -7.18 4.81
CA THR A 139 30.79 -6.23 3.75
C THR A 139 29.88 -5.00 3.74
N GLU A 140 30.33 -3.94 3.08
CA GLU A 140 29.57 -2.67 2.99
C GLU A 140 28.25 -2.81 2.22
N PHE A 141 28.23 -3.65 1.19
CA PHE A 141 27.06 -3.91 0.37
C PHE A 141 26.68 -5.40 0.36
N VAL A 142 25.40 -5.65 0.15
CA VAL A 142 24.81 -6.96 -0.10
C VAL A 142 24.23 -6.97 -1.49
N LEU A 143 24.61 -7.95 -2.30
CA LEU A 143 23.97 -8.24 -3.58
C LEU A 143 23.05 -9.43 -3.40
N PHE A 144 21.74 -9.18 -3.33
CA PHE A 144 20.76 -10.25 -3.40
C PHE A 144 20.61 -10.72 -4.83
N VAL A 145 20.73 -12.02 -5.05
CA VAL A 145 20.74 -12.64 -6.37
C VAL A 145 19.63 -13.68 -6.45
N PRO A 146 18.73 -13.60 -7.44
CA PRO A 146 17.76 -14.67 -7.67
C PRO A 146 18.47 -15.89 -8.25
N ASP A 147 17.84 -17.05 -8.11
CA ASP A 147 18.33 -18.27 -8.75
C ASP A 147 18.56 -18.09 -10.27
N SER A 148 19.44 -18.93 -10.83
CA SER A 148 19.77 -18.95 -12.25
C SER A 148 20.33 -17.63 -12.78
N THR A 149 21.17 -16.98 -11.99
CA THR A 149 21.90 -15.76 -12.38
C THR A 149 23.38 -16.06 -12.60
N ARG A 150 23.99 -15.45 -13.61
CA ARG A 150 25.44 -15.51 -13.89
C ARG A 150 26.05 -14.11 -13.79
N VAL A 151 27.20 -14.00 -13.15
CA VAL A 151 27.82 -12.70 -12.90
C VAL A 151 28.45 -12.12 -14.17
N LEU A 152 28.33 -10.81 -14.36
CA LEU A 152 29.09 -10.06 -15.36
C LEU A 152 29.87 -8.96 -14.65
N ARG A 153 31.20 -8.98 -14.75
CA ARG A 153 32.09 -8.07 -14.01
C ARG A 153 31.73 -6.59 -14.23
N ARG A 154 31.49 -6.21 -15.49
CA ARG A 154 31.15 -4.83 -15.88
C ARG A 154 29.83 -4.36 -15.24
N ALA A 155 28.81 -5.23 -15.22
CA ALA A 155 27.52 -4.90 -14.61
C ALA A 155 27.65 -4.68 -13.10
N LEU A 156 28.39 -5.55 -12.41
CA LEU A 156 28.62 -5.40 -10.96
C LEU A 156 29.46 -4.15 -10.63
N GLN A 157 30.44 -3.82 -11.46
CA GLN A 157 31.20 -2.56 -11.34
C GLN A 157 30.27 -1.34 -11.48
N GLN A 158 29.45 -1.29 -12.54
CA GLN A 158 28.51 -0.18 -12.75
C GLN A 158 27.50 -0.04 -11.61
N ALA A 159 26.95 -1.16 -11.11
CA ALA A 159 26.04 -1.14 -9.97
C ALA A 159 26.73 -0.64 -8.69
N SER A 160 27.98 -1.05 -8.44
CA SER A 160 28.76 -0.58 -7.28
C SER A 160 29.03 0.93 -7.32
N VAL A 161 29.31 1.48 -8.50
CA VAL A 161 29.48 2.92 -8.71
C VAL A 161 28.17 3.64 -8.42
N ALA A 162 27.04 3.16 -8.96
CA ALA A 162 25.73 3.75 -8.73
C ALA A 162 25.33 3.71 -7.24
N ALA A 163 25.55 2.59 -6.56
CA ALA A 163 25.26 2.44 -5.13
C ALA A 163 26.16 3.32 -4.24
N THR A 164 27.40 3.57 -4.67
CA THR A 164 28.32 4.47 -3.97
C THR A 164 27.94 5.93 -4.16
N ALA A 165 27.47 6.30 -5.37
CA ALA A 165 26.98 7.64 -5.67
C ALA A 165 25.68 7.97 -4.92
N ASN A 166 24.79 6.99 -4.74
CA ASN A 166 23.51 7.14 -4.05
C ASN A 166 23.40 6.17 -2.86
N PRO A 167 24.08 6.45 -1.72
CA PRO A 167 24.22 5.48 -0.61
C PRO A 167 22.92 5.17 0.15
N ASN A 168 21.85 5.94 -0.10
CA ASN A 168 20.51 5.74 0.48
C ASN A 168 19.54 5.01 -0.46
N GLN A 169 20.02 4.57 -1.63
CA GLN A 169 19.23 3.84 -2.62
C GLN A 169 19.80 2.44 -2.81
N ALA A 170 18.92 1.49 -3.13
CA ALA A 170 19.31 0.20 -3.66
C ALA A 170 19.42 0.29 -5.19
N VAL A 171 20.15 -0.65 -5.81
CA VAL A 171 20.31 -0.73 -7.27
C VAL A 171 19.81 -2.07 -7.75
N ALA A 172 18.79 -2.08 -8.61
CA ALA A 172 18.28 -3.27 -9.27
C ALA A 172 18.99 -3.50 -10.60
N ILE A 173 19.46 -4.71 -10.84
CA ILE A 173 20.18 -5.12 -12.06
C ILE A 173 19.38 -6.24 -12.72
N SER A 174 18.90 -6.04 -13.94
CA SER A 174 18.13 -7.07 -14.65
C SER A 174 18.94 -8.36 -14.87
N VAL A 175 18.26 -9.50 -14.83
CA VAL A 175 18.86 -10.80 -15.16
C VAL A 175 18.38 -11.23 -16.55
N GLY A 176 19.32 -11.47 -17.46
CA GLY A 176 18.99 -11.75 -18.86
C GLY A 176 18.33 -10.56 -19.55
N ASN A 177 17.37 -10.84 -20.43
CA ASN A 177 16.66 -9.82 -21.22
C ASN A 177 15.26 -9.49 -20.66
N VAL A 178 15.05 -9.68 -19.35
CA VAL A 178 13.77 -9.39 -18.71
C VAL A 178 13.55 -7.88 -18.60
N HIS A 179 12.37 -7.42 -19.01
CA HIS A 179 11.93 -6.05 -18.80
C HIS A 179 11.54 -5.84 -17.33
N LEU A 180 12.20 -4.90 -16.66
CA LEU A 180 11.89 -4.53 -15.28
C LEU A 180 10.80 -3.46 -15.25
N VAL A 181 9.78 -3.67 -14.41
CA VAL A 181 8.69 -2.72 -14.22
C VAL A 181 8.89 -1.99 -12.90
N CYS A 182 8.95 -0.67 -12.97
CA CYS A 182 9.02 0.21 -11.82
C CYS A 182 7.64 0.33 -11.15
N GLN A 183 7.60 0.13 -9.83
CA GLN A 183 6.38 0.20 -9.04
C GLN A 183 6.55 1.19 -7.88
N GLN A 184 5.51 1.98 -7.62
CA GLN A 184 5.36 2.71 -6.36
C GLN A 184 4.47 1.91 -5.41
N VAL A 185 4.84 1.89 -4.13
CA VAL A 185 4.19 1.07 -3.10
C VAL A 185 3.75 1.96 -1.95
N THR A 186 2.44 1.97 -1.68
CA THR A 186 1.88 2.69 -0.53
C THR A 186 1.30 1.70 0.46
N TRP A 187 1.84 1.68 1.68
CA TRP A 187 1.27 0.96 2.80
C TRP A 187 0.45 1.91 3.68
N ASN A 188 -0.88 1.85 3.56
CA ASN A 188 -1.78 2.56 4.46
C ASN A 188 -2.04 1.69 5.70
N TYR A 189 -1.22 1.89 6.73
CA TYR A 189 -1.32 1.21 8.02
C TYR A 189 -2.71 1.35 8.64
N VAL A 190 -3.26 2.57 8.62
CA VAL A 190 -4.54 2.91 9.26
C VAL A 190 -5.71 2.14 8.61
N ASP A 191 -5.70 1.99 7.28
CA ASP A 191 -6.76 1.28 6.53
C ASP A 191 -6.38 -0.14 6.09
N TRP A 192 -5.31 -0.72 6.62
CA TRP A 192 -4.92 -2.12 6.35
C TRP A 192 -4.71 -2.41 4.85
N THR A 193 -4.36 -1.39 4.08
CA THR A 193 -4.41 -1.44 2.63
C THR A 193 -3.03 -1.26 2.04
N LEU A 194 -2.64 -2.21 1.20
CA LEU A 194 -1.42 -2.15 0.39
C LEU A 194 -1.80 -1.77 -1.04
N HIS A 195 -1.14 -0.77 -1.61
CA HIS A 195 -1.43 -0.27 -2.94
C HIS A 195 -0.17 -0.27 -3.80
N TYR A 196 -0.26 -0.90 -4.97
CA TYR A 196 0.76 -0.84 -6.02
C TYR A 196 0.26 0.00 -7.17
N THR A 197 1.12 0.90 -7.64
CA THR A 197 0.88 1.65 -8.87
C THR A 197 2.07 1.50 -9.80
N LYS A 198 1.78 1.39 -11.10
CA LYS A 198 2.81 1.33 -12.11
C LYS A 198 3.37 2.73 -12.33
N ASP A 199 4.68 2.86 -12.27
CA ASP A 199 5.38 4.08 -12.66
C ASP A 199 5.89 3.93 -14.08
N ALA A 200 5.24 4.61 -15.03
CA ALA A 200 5.63 4.57 -16.44
C ALA A 200 6.88 5.42 -16.74
N SER A 201 7.31 6.28 -15.81
CA SER A 201 8.27 7.36 -16.06
C SER A 201 9.61 7.22 -15.34
N GLY A 202 9.66 6.42 -14.26
CA GLY A 202 10.78 6.40 -13.32
C GLY A 202 11.78 5.25 -13.51
N LYS A 203 13.08 5.56 -13.35
CA LYS A 203 14.11 4.58 -12.97
C LYS A 203 14.25 4.42 -11.45
N ILE A 204 13.53 5.23 -10.65
CA ILE A 204 13.61 5.24 -9.19
C ILE A 204 12.25 4.78 -8.63
N CYS A 205 12.25 3.62 -7.99
CA CYS A 205 11.05 2.87 -7.63
C CYS A 205 10.98 2.62 -6.12
N ASP A 206 9.81 2.27 -5.61
CA ASP A 206 9.69 1.62 -4.29
C ASP A 206 9.93 0.12 -4.38
N ALA A 207 9.45 -0.49 -5.47
CA ALA A 207 9.60 -1.89 -5.79
C ALA A 207 9.88 -2.08 -7.29
N VAL A 208 10.52 -3.19 -7.62
CA VAL A 208 10.79 -3.58 -8.99
C VAL A 208 10.16 -4.95 -9.25
N HIS A 209 9.40 -5.05 -10.33
CA HIS A 209 8.83 -6.31 -10.80
C HIS A 209 9.62 -6.85 -12.00
N GLY A 210 9.81 -8.17 -12.05
CA GLY A 210 10.68 -8.87 -12.99
C GLY A 210 11.92 -9.46 -12.31
N GLN A 211 12.62 -10.40 -12.96
CA GLN A 211 13.81 -11.06 -12.39
C GLN A 211 15.02 -10.12 -12.42
N HIS A 212 15.53 -9.78 -11.24
CA HIS A 212 16.67 -8.88 -11.07
C HIS A 212 17.47 -9.24 -9.81
N ALA A 213 18.76 -8.89 -9.81
CA ALA A 213 19.56 -8.82 -8.60
C ALA A 213 19.41 -7.43 -7.94
N LEU A 214 19.57 -7.35 -6.63
CA LEU A 214 19.40 -6.12 -5.86
C LEU A 214 20.64 -5.85 -5.00
N LEU A 215 21.39 -4.80 -5.34
CA LEU A 215 22.52 -4.32 -4.56
C LEU A 215 22.04 -3.26 -3.56
N ILE A 216 22.27 -3.47 -2.27
CA ILE A 216 21.86 -2.55 -1.21
C ILE A 216 22.96 -2.44 -0.15
N ARG A 217 23.09 -1.27 0.47
CA ARG A 217 24.05 -1.08 1.56
C ARG A 217 23.62 -1.86 2.80
N THR A 218 24.54 -2.57 3.42
CA THR A 218 24.29 -3.40 4.61
C THR A 218 23.71 -2.57 5.77
N SER A 219 24.13 -1.31 5.90
CA SER A 219 23.61 -0.38 6.92
C SER A 219 22.16 0.07 6.71
N LEU A 220 21.58 -0.13 5.52
CA LEU A 220 20.15 0.06 5.29
C LEU A 220 19.37 -1.17 5.73
N LEU A 221 19.89 -2.38 5.49
CA LEU A 221 19.27 -3.64 5.90
C LEU A 221 19.14 -3.74 7.43
N SER A 222 20.13 -3.28 8.18
CA SER A 222 20.07 -3.26 9.64
C SER A 222 19.00 -2.33 10.24
N LYS A 223 18.44 -1.42 9.42
CA LYS A 223 17.32 -0.54 9.82
C LYS A 223 15.95 -1.18 9.57
N LEU A 224 15.91 -2.34 8.91
CA LEU A 224 14.68 -3.06 8.59
C LEU A 224 14.40 -4.10 9.67
N PRO A 225 13.12 -4.31 10.05
CA PRO A 225 12.78 -5.26 11.10
C PRO A 225 13.11 -6.71 10.71
N GLN A 226 12.88 -7.11 9.46
CA GLN A 226 13.12 -8.48 8.99
C GLN A 226 13.53 -8.51 7.50
N PRO A 227 14.78 -8.15 7.16
CA PRO A 227 15.23 -7.95 5.76
C PRO A 227 15.25 -9.21 4.87
N PHE A 228 15.09 -10.41 5.44
CA PHE A 228 15.20 -11.70 4.72
C PHE A 228 13.91 -12.52 4.75
N VAL A 229 12.76 -11.93 5.06
CA VAL A 229 11.46 -12.63 5.05
C VAL A 229 11.08 -13.02 3.62
N LEU A 230 10.33 -14.10 3.44
CA LEU A 230 9.77 -14.48 2.14
C LEU A 230 8.34 -13.92 1.97
N PRO A 231 7.87 -13.70 0.73
CA PRO A 231 8.60 -13.87 -0.53
C PRO A 231 9.61 -12.75 -0.78
N PHE A 232 10.76 -13.10 -1.35
CA PHE A 232 11.85 -12.15 -1.61
C PHE A 232 11.95 -11.88 -3.12
N PRO A 233 12.14 -10.62 -3.57
CA PRO A 233 12.40 -9.39 -2.79
C PRO A 233 11.14 -8.62 -2.35
N GLU A 234 9.92 -9.12 -2.55
CA GLU A 234 8.69 -8.39 -2.23
C GLU A 234 8.63 -7.91 -0.76
N SER A 235 8.92 -8.79 0.20
CA SER A 235 8.95 -8.45 1.63
C SER A 235 9.96 -7.35 1.96
N LEU A 236 11.10 -7.33 1.26
CA LEU A 236 12.14 -6.34 1.42
C LEU A 236 11.62 -5.00 0.91
N TYR A 237 10.98 -4.99 -0.26
CA TYR A 237 10.40 -3.78 -0.83
C TYR A 237 9.32 -3.13 0.02
N LEU A 238 8.46 -3.93 0.67
CA LEU A 238 7.47 -3.38 1.59
C LEU A 238 8.13 -2.64 2.77
N GLN A 239 9.24 -3.18 3.29
CA GLN A 239 9.97 -2.57 4.39
C GLN A 239 10.75 -1.34 3.94
N THR A 240 11.41 -1.39 2.77
CA THR A 240 12.17 -0.26 2.22
C THR A 240 11.26 0.90 1.80
N ALA A 241 10.10 0.62 1.22
CA ALA A 241 9.12 1.65 0.82
C ALA A 241 8.64 2.46 2.03
N VAL A 242 8.29 1.81 3.14
CA VAL A 242 7.89 2.49 4.38
C VAL A 242 9.03 3.32 4.98
N LYS A 243 10.28 2.89 4.80
CA LYS A 243 11.49 3.63 5.21
C LYS A 243 11.97 4.65 4.17
N ASN A 244 11.25 4.79 3.05
CA ASN A 244 11.60 5.66 1.92
C ASN A 244 12.99 5.37 1.33
N PHE A 245 13.45 4.12 1.36
CA PHE A 245 14.65 3.67 0.64
C PHE A 245 14.23 3.29 -0.78
N LYS A 246 14.62 4.10 -1.76
CA LYS A 246 14.25 3.89 -3.16
C LYS A 246 15.20 2.90 -3.85
N VAL A 247 14.73 2.35 -4.97
CA VAL A 247 15.44 1.39 -5.81
C VAL A 247 15.67 1.99 -7.17
N GLN A 248 16.93 2.20 -7.55
CA GLN A 248 17.33 2.63 -8.88
C GLN A 248 17.47 1.42 -9.81
N ILE A 249 16.73 1.41 -10.92
CA ILE A 249 16.92 0.42 -11.99
C ILE A 249 18.18 0.79 -12.79
N SER A 250 19.13 -0.15 -12.85
CA SER A 250 20.35 -0.04 -13.65
C SER A 250 20.09 -0.42 -15.10
N ASP A 251 20.78 0.26 -16.03
CA ASP A 251 20.82 -0.12 -17.44
C ASP A 251 21.69 -1.36 -17.71
N SER A 252 22.48 -1.77 -16.71
CA SER A 252 23.31 -2.97 -16.78
C SER A 252 22.50 -4.24 -16.59
N LYS A 253 23.05 -5.36 -17.07
CA LYS A 253 22.40 -6.67 -17.05
C LYS A 253 23.36 -7.73 -16.53
N LEU A 254 22.84 -8.69 -15.78
CA LEU A 254 23.53 -9.93 -15.42
C LEU A 254 23.17 -11.03 -16.42
N GLY A 255 24.01 -12.07 -16.49
CA GLY A 255 23.74 -13.22 -17.34
C GLY A 255 22.62 -14.09 -16.78
N PHE A 256 21.90 -14.78 -17.65
CA PHE A 256 20.89 -15.77 -17.29
C PHE A 256 21.52 -17.18 -17.30
N GLY A 257 21.20 -17.96 -16.28
CA GLY A 257 21.64 -19.34 -16.10
C GLY A 257 20.71 -20.36 -16.73
N ARG A 258 20.59 -21.54 -16.11
CA ARG A 258 19.71 -22.60 -16.58
C ARG A 258 18.25 -22.26 -16.25
N SER A 259 17.35 -22.45 -17.20
CA SER A 259 15.91 -22.33 -16.93
C SER A 259 15.45 -23.46 -15.98
N MET A 260 14.81 -23.06 -14.88
CA MET A 260 14.27 -23.94 -13.84
C MET A 260 12.74 -24.04 -13.93
N LEU A 261 12.17 -25.01 -13.21
CA LEU A 261 10.73 -25.27 -13.13
C LEU A 261 10.15 -25.62 -14.50
N LYS A 262 10.76 -26.58 -15.20
CA LYS A 262 10.35 -26.92 -16.58
C LYS A 262 8.99 -27.62 -16.64
N THR A 263 8.68 -28.45 -15.64
CA THR A 263 7.44 -29.26 -15.62
C THR A 263 6.26 -28.49 -15.04
N PRO A 264 5.01 -28.77 -15.47
CA PRO A 264 3.81 -28.16 -14.89
C PRO A 264 3.70 -28.37 -13.37
N VAL A 265 4.07 -29.56 -12.88
CA VAL A 265 4.04 -29.92 -11.46
C VAL A 265 5.01 -29.06 -10.65
N ALA A 266 6.25 -28.89 -11.14
CA ALA A 266 7.25 -28.02 -10.52
C ALA A 266 6.76 -26.56 -10.45
N LYS A 267 6.22 -26.03 -11.56
CA LYS A 267 5.64 -24.68 -11.61
C LYS A 267 4.49 -24.49 -10.63
N GLN A 268 3.59 -25.47 -10.54
CA GLN A 268 2.46 -25.44 -9.61
C GLN A 268 2.93 -25.44 -8.16
N ARG A 269 3.91 -26.29 -7.82
CA ARG A 269 4.50 -26.37 -6.47
C ARG A 269 5.15 -25.04 -6.07
N ALA A 270 6.00 -24.47 -6.93
CA ALA A 270 6.64 -23.18 -6.69
C ALA A 270 5.61 -22.04 -6.55
N THR A 271 4.59 -22.02 -7.41
CA THR A 271 3.50 -21.03 -7.33
C THR A 271 2.73 -21.14 -6.01
N ARG A 272 2.51 -22.37 -5.52
CA ARG A 272 1.89 -22.61 -4.22
C ARG A 272 2.77 -22.10 -3.07
N HIS A 273 4.06 -22.45 -3.04
CA HIS A 273 5.00 -21.96 -2.02
C HIS A 273 5.04 -20.42 -1.99
N MET A 274 5.19 -19.79 -3.16
CA MET A 274 5.16 -18.33 -3.30
C MET A 274 3.86 -17.71 -2.76
N ARG A 275 2.70 -18.34 -3.05
CA ARG A 275 1.40 -17.92 -2.53
C ARG A 275 1.35 -18.03 -1.01
N ASP A 276 1.82 -19.13 -0.46
CA ASP A 276 1.77 -19.42 0.97
C ASP A 276 2.70 -18.45 1.75
N HIS A 277 3.90 -18.17 1.24
CA HIS A 277 4.78 -17.12 1.78
C HIS A 277 4.12 -15.75 1.75
N ARG A 278 3.49 -15.36 0.61
CA ARG A 278 2.81 -14.06 0.50
C ARG A 278 1.65 -13.95 1.50
N LEU A 279 0.88 -15.02 1.67
CA LEU A 279 -0.21 -15.07 2.65
C LEU A 279 0.32 -14.91 4.08
N ALA A 280 1.43 -15.56 4.42
CA ALA A 280 2.08 -15.42 5.72
C ALA A 280 2.57 -13.98 5.97
N LEU A 281 3.29 -13.39 5.00
CA LEU A 281 3.76 -12.00 5.06
C LEU A 281 2.61 -11.02 5.26
N TYR A 282 1.55 -11.12 4.45
CA TYR A 282 0.41 -10.22 4.52
C TYR A 282 -0.36 -10.37 5.83
N ARG A 283 -0.44 -11.60 6.37
CA ARG A 283 -1.01 -11.83 7.70
C ARG A 283 -0.20 -11.14 8.79
N GLN A 284 1.13 -11.25 8.73
CA GLN A 284 2.05 -10.63 9.70
C GLN A 284 2.00 -9.10 9.66
N LEU A 285 1.92 -8.49 8.47
CA LEU A 285 1.81 -7.04 8.29
C LEU A 285 0.40 -6.50 8.59
N GLY A 286 -0.60 -7.39 8.62
CA GLY A 286 -2.00 -7.03 8.76
C GLY A 286 -2.60 -6.46 7.47
N VAL A 287 -2.16 -6.89 6.29
CA VAL A 287 -2.80 -6.51 5.02
C VAL A 287 -4.18 -7.16 4.95
N LYS A 288 -5.22 -6.37 4.67
CA LYS A 288 -6.60 -6.85 4.49
C LYS A 288 -7.14 -6.57 3.08
N ALA A 289 -6.58 -5.58 2.40
CA ALA A 289 -6.85 -5.29 1.00
C ALA A 289 -5.53 -4.99 0.27
N LEU A 290 -5.37 -5.58 -0.92
CA LEU A 290 -4.31 -5.28 -1.87
C LEU A 290 -4.95 -4.66 -3.10
N VAL A 291 -4.62 -3.41 -3.39
CA VAL A 291 -5.00 -2.74 -4.64
C VAL A 291 -3.84 -2.92 -5.61
N ARG A 292 -4.10 -3.66 -6.69
CA ARG A 292 -3.11 -3.93 -7.75
C ARG A 292 -2.99 -2.75 -8.70
N GLU A 293 -1.98 -2.79 -9.57
CA GLU A 293 -1.70 -1.75 -10.56
C GLU A 293 -2.86 -1.45 -11.51
N ASP A 294 -3.72 -2.44 -11.75
CA ASP A 294 -4.92 -2.33 -12.60
C ASP A 294 -6.16 -1.85 -11.82
N GLY A 295 -6.00 -1.44 -10.57
CA GLY A 295 -7.07 -1.01 -9.69
C GLY A 295 -7.90 -2.14 -9.09
N ARG A 296 -7.66 -3.42 -9.45
CA ARG A 296 -8.40 -4.54 -8.87
C ARG A 296 -8.01 -4.73 -7.40
N VAL A 297 -9.02 -4.94 -6.57
CA VAL A 297 -8.84 -5.17 -5.13
C VAL A 297 -8.85 -6.66 -4.83
N GLN A 298 -7.75 -7.18 -4.32
CA GLN A 298 -7.64 -8.52 -3.76
C GLN A 298 -7.78 -8.48 -2.24
N TRP A 299 -8.61 -9.38 -1.69
CA TRP A 299 -8.96 -9.38 -0.28
C TRP A 299 -8.17 -10.42 0.51
N TYR A 300 -7.62 -10.00 1.64
CA TYR A 300 -6.84 -10.84 2.57
C TYR A 300 -7.41 -10.79 4.00
N GLY A 301 -8.65 -10.30 4.13
CA GLY A 301 -9.38 -10.19 5.39
C GLY A 301 -10.54 -11.19 5.51
N CYS A 302 -11.52 -10.87 6.35
CA CYS A 302 -12.65 -11.77 6.60
C CYS A 302 -13.61 -11.88 5.40
N LYS A 303 -14.14 -13.08 5.23
CA LYS A 303 -15.20 -13.47 4.30
C LYS A 303 -16.38 -14.08 5.08
N ARG A 304 -17.41 -14.51 4.38
CA ARG A 304 -18.65 -15.01 5.00
C ARG A 304 -18.43 -16.25 5.86
N GLU A 305 -17.52 -17.14 5.44
CA GLU A 305 -17.23 -18.41 6.10
C GLU A 305 -16.12 -18.30 7.16
N THR A 306 -15.67 -17.08 7.48
CA THR A 306 -14.61 -16.84 8.47
C THR A 306 -15.10 -15.88 9.53
N GLN A 307 -14.54 -15.99 10.73
CA GLN A 307 -14.74 -15.00 11.79
C GLN A 307 -14.36 -13.59 11.31
N ARG A 308 -15.03 -12.58 11.86
CA ARG A 308 -14.67 -11.17 11.62
C ARG A 308 -13.26 -10.87 12.11
N CYS A 309 -12.66 -9.78 11.63
CA CYS A 309 -11.24 -9.51 11.87
C CYS A 309 -10.87 -9.03 13.28
N PHE A 310 -11.85 -8.69 14.12
CA PHE A 310 -11.63 -8.21 15.49
C PHE A 310 -12.54 -8.97 16.48
N PRO A 311 -12.09 -9.20 17.72
CA PRO A 311 -12.87 -9.93 18.72
C PRO A 311 -14.16 -9.21 19.12
N SER A 312 -14.94 -9.81 20.02
CA SER A 312 -16.06 -9.11 20.66
C SER A 312 -15.56 -7.83 21.33
N VAL A 313 -16.29 -6.73 21.13
CA VAL A 313 -15.90 -5.41 21.65
C VAL A 313 -16.43 -5.28 23.09
N GLN A 314 -15.55 -4.89 24.01
CA GLN A 314 -15.89 -4.51 25.37
C GLN A 314 -15.36 -3.08 25.58
N GLY A 315 -16.20 -2.08 25.32
CA GLY A 315 -15.79 -0.68 25.28
C GLY A 315 -15.13 -0.32 23.94
N THR A 316 -13.81 -0.34 23.88
CA THR A 316 -13.06 0.14 22.70
C THR A 316 -12.62 -1.01 21.78
N PRO A 317 -12.91 -0.97 20.46
CA PRO A 317 -12.46 -2.00 19.54
C PRO A 317 -10.94 -2.13 19.43
N SER A 318 -10.42 -3.35 19.27
CA SER A 318 -8.98 -3.63 19.23
C SER A 318 -8.22 -2.89 18.12
N TYR A 319 -8.89 -2.60 17.00
CA TYR A 319 -8.28 -1.85 15.90
C TYR A 319 -8.04 -0.38 16.25
N ILE A 320 -8.92 0.24 17.05
CA ILE A 320 -8.72 1.61 17.54
C ILE A 320 -7.51 1.68 18.46
N LEU A 321 -7.39 0.71 19.38
CA LEU A 321 -6.23 0.58 20.26
C LEU A 321 -4.91 0.41 19.47
N SER A 322 -4.98 -0.16 18.27
CA SER A 322 -3.84 -0.35 17.37
C SER A 322 -3.54 0.87 16.48
N GLY A 323 -4.26 1.99 16.65
CA GLY A 323 -4.14 3.17 15.80
C GLY A 323 -4.66 2.95 14.37
N ARG A 324 -5.62 2.05 14.19
CA ARG A 324 -6.18 1.67 12.89
C ARG A 324 -7.68 1.88 12.82
N ASN A 325 -8.19 1.97 11.61
CA ASN A 325 -9.62 1.99 11.32
C ASN A 325 -10.21 0.58 11.33
N THR A 326 -11.53 0.45 11.19
CA THR A 326 -12.20 -0.83 10.99
C THR A 326 -11.68 -1.52 9.72
N PRO A 327 -11.29 -2.81 9.76
CA PRO A 327 -10.75 -3.49 8.60
C PRO A 327 -11.64 -3.34 7.35
N PRO A 328 -11.09 -3.06 6.15
CA PRO A 328 -11.88 -2.75 4.96
C PRO A 328 -12.78 -3.92 4.53
N CYS A 329 -12.36 -5.15 4.78
CA CYS A 329 -13.17 -6.35 4.58
C CYS A 329 -14.39 -6.40 5.50
N CYS A 330 -14.25 -6.01 6.78
CA CYS A 330 -15.36 -5.89 7.72
C CYS A 330 -16.31 -4.80 7.26
N ARG A 331 -15.81 -3.61 6.89
CA ARG A 331 -16.64 -2.52 6.35
C ARG A 331 -17.41 -2.95 5.12
N ARG A 332 -16.76 -3.63 4.16
CA ARG A 332 -17.44 -4.22 2.99
C ARG A 332 -18.56 -5.16 3.39
N ASN A 333 -18.32 -6.05 4.35
CA ASN A 333 -19.34 -6.99 4.80
C ASN A 333 -20.48 -6.27 5.56
N MET A 334 -20.19 -5.24 6.37
CA MET A 334 -21.21 -4.39 6.99
C MET A 334 -22.13 -3.73 5.96
N ARG A 335 -21.58 -3.24 4.84
CA ARG A 335 -22.40 -2.72 3.72
C ARG A 335 -23.33 -3.77 3.13
N ARG A 336 -22.85 -5.01 2.96
CA ARG A 336 -23.67 -6.13 2.47
C ARG A 336 -24.82 -6.44 3.41
N VAL A 337 -24.56 -6.45 4.72
CA VAL A 337 -25.60 -6.64 5.73
C VAL A 337 -26.59 -5.47 5.70
N ALA A 338 -26.10 -4.23 5.67
CA ALA A 338 -26.95 -3.04 5.63
C ALA A 338 -27.86 -3.05 4.39
N GLY A 339 -27.31 -3.32 3.20
CA GLY A 339 -28.09 -3.43 1.96
C GLY A 339 -29.09 -4.60 1.97
N HIS A 340 -28.79 -5.70 2.66
CA HIS A 340 -29.77 -6.78 2.85
C HIS A 340 -30.90 -6.36 3.80
N VAL A 341 -30.57 -5.81 4.97
CA VAL A 341 -31.55 -5.35 5.96
C VAL A 341 -32.46 -4.28 5.37
N LEU A 342 -31.89 -3.27 4.71
CA LEU A 342 -32.67 -2.17 4.12
C LEU A 342 -33.61 -2.67 3.03
N ARG A 343 -33.17 -3.60 2.16
CA ARG A 343 -34.08 -4.23 1.19
C ARG A 343 -35.23 -4.96 1.88
N ALA A 344 -34.97 -5.74 2.92
CA ALA A 344 -36.01 -6.44 3.67
C ALA A 344 -37.01 -5.47 4.34
N LEU A 345 -36.52 -4.39 4.96
CA LEU A 345 -37.36 -3.35 5.57
C LEU A 345 -38.23 -2.64 4.52
N LEU A 346 -37.63 -2.19 3.41
CA LEU A 346 -38.34 -1.47 2.36
C LEU A 346 -39.37 -2.35 1.63
N GLN A 347 -39.05 -3.62 1.36
CA GLN A 347 -40.00 -4.57 0.75
C GLN A 347 -41.20 -4.86 1.64
N ALA A 348 -41.02 -4.84 2.97
CA ALA A 348 -42.09 -4.94 3.95
C ALA A 348 -42.81 -3.59 4.20
N GLY A 349 -42.43 -2.52 3.49
CA GLY A 349 -42.96 -1.17 3.66
C GLY A 349 -42.71 -0.59 5.05
N VAL A 350 -41.64 -0.99 5.72
CA VAL A 350 -41.25 -0.45 7.03
C VAL A 350 -40.71 0.97 6.87
N ARG A 351 -41.16 1.89 7.73
CA ARG A 351 -40.56 3.22 7.83
C ARG A 351 -39.21 3.12 8.54
N CYS A 352 -38.13 3.39 7.82
CA CYS A 352 -36.76 3.30 8.32
C CYS A 352 -35.88 4.49 7.92
N TRP A 353 -34.87 4.78 8.72
CA TRP A 353 -33.88 5.83 8.49
C TRP A 353 -32.50 5.37 9.01
N LEU A 354 -31.39 5.93 8.51
CA LEU A 354 -30.09 5.68 9.14
C LEU A 354 -29.98 6.46 10.45
N GLU A 355 -29.28 5.86 11.41
CA GLU A 355 -29.09 6.47 12.73
C GLU A 355 -27.64 6.83 13.08
N THR A 356 -27.50 7.76 14.02
CA THR A 356 -26.27 8.10 14.74
C THR A 356 -25.01 8.14 13.85
N THR A 357 -24.11 7.16 13.98
CA THR A 357 -22.82 7.12 13.28
C THR A 357 -22.98 6.76 11.80
N SER A 358 -24.05 6.04 11.46
CA SER A 358 -24.38 5.67 10.08
C SER A 358 -24.94 6.86 9.32
N LEU A 359 -25.81 7.65 9.94
CA LEU A 359 -26.28 8.94 9.42
C LEU A 359 -25.10 9.91 9.21
N LEU A 360 -24.24 10.06 10.23
CA LEU A 360 -23.07 10.94 10.14
C LEU A 360 -22.12 10.53 8.99
N GLY A 361 -21.87 9.23 8.84
CA GLY A 361 -21.09 8.69 7.73
C GLY A 361 -21.70 9.00 6.36
N ALA A 362 -23.02 8.85 6.22
CA ALA A 362 -23.72 9.18 4.99
C ALA A 362 -23.55 10.65 4.59
N VAL A 363 -23.73 11.56 5.54
CA VAL A 363 -23.66 13.01 5.30
C VAL A 363 -22.24 13.47 4.95
N ILE A 364 -21.24 12.98 5.69
CA ILE A 364 -19.86 13.51 5.56
C ILE A 364 -19.10 12.86 4.40
N ARG A 365 -19.39 11.59 4.07
CA ARG A 365 -18.58 10.82 3.11
C ARG A 365 -19.36 9.85 2.23
N SER A 366 -20.70 9.87 2.30
CA SER A 366 -21.57 8.93 1.59
C SER A 366 -21.21 7.46 1.82
N ASP A 367 -20.73 7.11 3.00
CA ASP A 367 -20.25 5.77 3.36
C ASP A 367 -20.18 5.59 4.89
N ILE A 368 -20.01 4.34 5.35
CA ILE A 368 -19.70 4.00 6.74
C ILE A 368 -18.45 4.78 7.19
N LEU A 369 -18.48 5.35 8.41
CA LEU A 369 -17.30 5.96 9.01
C LEU A 369 -16.15 4.94 9.12
N PRO A 370 -14.89 5.32 8.84
CA PRO A 370 -13.78 4.36 8.80
C PRO A 370 -13.59 3.55 10.07
N TRP A 371 -13.92 4.13 11.23
CA TRP A 371 -13.78 3.55 12.56
C TRP A 371 -15.07 2.92 13.11
N ALA A 372 -16.18 2.92 12.37
CA ALA A 372 -17.45 2.38 12.84
C ALA A 372 -17.35 0.87 13.12
N GLU A 373 -17.93 0.44 14.23
CA GLU A 373 -18.00 -0.98 14.62
C GLU A 373 -19.13 -1.72 13.88
N HIS A 374 -20.25 -1.03 13.69
CA HIS A 374 -21.50 -1.53 13.10
C HIS A 374 -22.23 -0.42 12.34
N VAL A 375 -23.31 -0.80 11.67
CA VAL A 375 -24.25 0.13 11.03
C VAL A 375 -25.55 0.17 11.84
N GLU A 376 -26.23 1.31 11.85
CA GLU A 376 -27.38 1.62 12.71
C GLU A 376 -28.53 2.13 11.85
N ILE A 377 -29.69 1.48 11.99
CA ILE A 377 -30.92 1.79 11.25
C ILE A 377 -32.05 1.96 12.25
N GLY A 378 -32.66 3.14 12.29
CA GLY A 378 -33.89 3.41 13.02
C GLY A 378 -35.11 2.90 12.26
N ILE A 379 -36.10 2.37 12.98
CA ILE A 379 -37.41 1.97 12.44
C ILE A 379 -38.55 2.45 13.33
N HIS A 380 -39.72 2.65 12.74
CA HIS A 380 -40.93 2.87 13.51
C HIS A 380 -41.39 1.57 14.20
N SER A 381 -41.63 1.60 15.51
CA SER A 381 -41.87 0.40 16.33
C SER A 381 -43.16 -0.36 15.94
N SER A 382 -44.19 0.33 15.44
CA SER A 382 -45.41 -0.32 14.93
C SER A 382 -45.17 -1.20 13.70
N ASP A 383 -44.04 -1.03 13.00
CA ASP A 383 -43.78 -1.71 11.73
C ASP A 383 -42.97 -3.01 11.93
N ILE A 384 -42.56 -3.33 13.17
CA ILE A 384 -41.76 -4.52 13.50
C ILE A 384 -42.45 -5.81 13.04
N SER A 385 -43.78 -5.91 13.20
CA SER A 385 -44.55 -7.10 12.83
C SER A 385 -44.59 -7.36 11.33
N ARG A 386 -44.26 -6.36 10.50
CA ARG A 386 -44.22 -6.48 9.04
C ARG A 386 -43.02 -7.29 8.54
N VAL A 387 -42.01 -7.50 9.38
CA VAL A 387 -40.80 -8.25 9.04
C VAL A 387 -40.74 -9.53 9.88
N PRO A 388 -41.10 -10.70 9.31
CA PRO A 388 -41.17 -11.96 10.07
C PRO A 388 -39.88 -12.34 10.80
N TRP A 389 -38.72 -11.98 10.24
CA TRP A 389 -37.42 -12.25 10.84
C TRP A 389 -37.13 -11.42 12.09
N LEU A 390 -37.68 -10.21 12.21
CA LEU A 390 -37.59 -9.43 13.46
C LEU A 390 -38.45 -10.07 14.58
N GLN A 391 -39.51 -10.78 14.22
CA GLN A 391 -40.36 -11.47 15.20
C GLN A 391 -39.75 -12.80 15.65
N ARG A 392 -39.34 -13.64 14.69
CA ARG A 392 -38.91 -15.02 14.97
C ARG A 392 -37.42 -15.15 15.26
N GLY A 393 -36.59 -14.26 14.72
CA GLY A 393 -35.15 -14.44 14.66
C GLY A 393 -34.73 -15.63 13.79
N GLY A 394 -33.45 -15.97 13.85
CA GLY A 394 -32.86 -17.10 13.13
C GLY A 394 -32.11 -16.69 11.87
N ALA A 395 -31.61 -17.69 11.13
CA ALA A 395 -30.95 -17.47 9.86
C ALA A 395 -31.98 -17.43 8.72
N ASP A 396 -31.89 -16.42 7.86
CA ASP A 396 -32.71 -16.36 6.65
C ASP A 396 -32.17 -17.24 5.51
N ALA A 397 -32.90 -17.27 4.40
CA ALA A 397 -32.54 -18.04 3.20
C ALA A 397 -31.20 -17.61 2.60
N ASP A 398 -30.81 -16.34 2.76
CA ASP A 398 -29.53 -15.83 2.30
C ASP A 398 -28.40 -16.14 3.29
N GLY A 399 -28.70 -16.63 4.49
CA GLY A 399 -27.77 -16.97 5.57
C GLY A 399 -27.36 -15.79 6.46
N PHE A 400 -28.09 -14.67 6.45
CA PHE A 400 -27.93 -13.61 7.47
C PHE A 400 -28.66 -14.02 8.74
N VAL A 401 -28.11 -13.67 9.90
CA VAL A 401 -28.64 -14.12 11.19
C VAL A 401 -29.32 -12.97 11.90
N TRP A 402 -30.62 -13.09 12.11
CA TRP A 402 -31.48 -12.10 12.77
C TRP A 402 -31.64 -12.48 14.25
N GLU A 403 -31.21 -11.61 15.15
CA GLU A 403 -31.23 -11.84 16.59
C GLU A 403 -31.94 -10.68 17.28
N ARG A 404 -32.87 -11.00 18.18
CA ARG A 404 -33.42 -10.03 19.12
C ARG A 404 -32.50 -9.94 20.33
N ALA A 405 -32.15 -8.72 20.74
CA ALA A 405 -31.34 -8.52 21.93
C ALA A 405 -32.10 -9.00 23.17
N THR A 406 -31.40 -9.71 24.06
CA THR A 406 -31.96 -10.17 25.35
C THR A 406 -32.24 -9.00 26.30
N LYS A 407 -31.53 -7.89 26.12
CA LYS A 407 -31.71 -6.62 26.83
C LYS A 407 -31.74 -5.48 25.81
N GLY A 408 -32.68 -4.53 25.91
CA GLY A 408 -32.64 -3.28 25.13
C GLY A 408 -33.59 -3.15 23.94
N HIS A 409 -34.56 -4.05 23.78
CA HIS A 409 -35.52 -4.10 22.66
C HIS A 409 -35.00 -3.65 21.28
N TYR A 410 -33.76 -4.03 20.93
CA TYR A 410 -33.17 -3.82 19.61
C TYR A 410 -32.90 -5.15 18.90
N TYR A 411 -32.61 -5.07 17.61
CA TYR A 411 -32.29 -6.23 16.78
C TYR A 411 -30.88 -6.14 16.23
N ARG A 412 -30.19 -7.28 16.18
CA ARG A 412 -28.87 -7.43 15.58
C ARG A 412 -28.97 -8.37 14.40
N ILE A 413 -28.53 -7.91 13.24
CA ILE A 413 -28.47 -8.74 12.04
C ILE A 413 -27.01 -8.95 11.70
N ALA A 414 -26.53 -10.19 11.72
CA ALA A 414 -25.15 -10.55 11.43
C ALA A 414 -24.98 -11.09 10.00
N TYR A 415 -23.78 -10.93 9.43
CA TYR A 415 -23.46 -11.36 8.07
C TYR A 415 -23.57 -12.88 7.84
N SER A 416 -23.20 -13.67 8.85
CA SER A 416 -23.47 -15.11 8.91
C SER A 416 -23.34 -15.62 10.35
N ALA A 417 -23.67 -16.89 10.56
CA ALA A 417 -23.43 -17.57 11.83
C ALA A 417 -21.95 -17.52 12.27
N THR A 418 -21.04 -17.56 11.29
CA THR A 418 -19.59 -17.48 11.54
C THR A 418 -19.08 -16.05 11.57
N ASN A 419 -19.50 -15.19 10.63
CA ASN A 419 -19.02 -13.82 10.54
C ASN A 419 -20.00 -12.87 11.23
N ARG A 420 -19.66 -12.52 12.48
CA ARG A 420 -20.47 -11.66 13.34
C ARG A 420 -20.23 -10.15 13.14
N VAL A 421 -19.90 -9.67 11.94
CA VAL A 421 -20.12 -8.24 11.62
C VAL A 421 -21.61 -8.00 11.48
N TYR A 422 -22.11 -6.86 11.96
CA TYR A 422 -23.54 -6.70 12.16
C TYR A 422 -24.07 -5.31 11.86
N VAL A 423 -25.38 -5.25 11.68
CA VAL A 423 -26.23 -4.06 11.65
C VAL A 423 -27.12 -4.10 12.87
N LEU A 424 -27.36 -2.94 13.49
CA LEU A 424 -28.37 -2.74 14.52
C LEU A 424 -29.61 -2.13 13.90
N VAL A 425 -30.77 -2.71 14.22
CA VAL A 425 -32.08 -2.14 13.92
C VAL A 425 -32.70 -1.69 15.24
N LEU A 426 -33.01 -0.40 15.32
CA LEU A 426 -33.37 0.34 16.52
C LEU A 426 -34.83 0.80 16.41
N PRO A 427 -35.76 0.22 17.19
CA PRO A 427 -37.16 0.67 17.17
C PRO A 427 -37.36 1.96 17.95
N PHE A 428 -38.12 2.88 17.37
CA PHE A 428 -38.57 4.12 18.02
C PHE A 428 -40.10 4.19 18.05
N THR A 429 -40.65 4.71 19.16
CA THR A 429 -42.09 4.87 19.38
C THR A 429 -42.44 6.35 19.46
N PRO A 430 -43.42 6.84 18.68
CA PRO A 430 -43.87 8.22 18.79
C PRO A 430 -44.65 8.43 20.09
N ARG A 431 -44.36 9.51 20.80
CA ARG A 431 -45.15 10.01 21.93
C ARG A 431 -45.17 11.53 21.88
N ASN A 432 -46.35 12.12 21.73
CA ASN A 432 -46.55 13.57 21.68
C ASN A 432 -45.67 14.30 20.64
N GLY A 433 -45.49 13.71 19.45
CA GLY A 433 -44.66 14.29 18.38
C GLY A 433 -43.15 14.17 18.58
N THR A 434 -42.71 13.38 19.58
CA THR A 434 -41.31 13.03 19.82
C THR A 434 -41.12 11.53 19.63
N MET A 435 -40.06 11.13 18.93
CA MET A 435 -39.64 9.75 18.77
C MET A 435 -38.77 9.33 19.95
N TRP A 436 -39.22 8.32 20.67
CA TRP A 436 -38.52 7.76 21.83
C TRP A 436 -37.92 6.41 21.47
N PRO A 437 -36.66 6.12 21.84
CA PRO A 437 -36.12 4.77 21.71
C PRO A 437 -36.98 3.80 22.53
N ALA A 438 -37.19 2.59 22.01
CA ALA A 438 -38.11 1.63 22.62
C ALA A 438 -37.65 1.08 23.99
N ASP A 439 -36.39 1.28 24.39
CA ASP A 439 -35.84 0.75 25.64
C ASP A 439 -34.71 1.64 26.21
N TRP A 440 -34.53 1.61 27.53
CA TRP A 440 -33.51 2.38 28.26
C TRP A 440 -32.08 1.94 27.97
N VAL A 441 -31.86 0.71 27.50
CA VAL A 441 -30.51 0.26 27.09
C VAL A 441 -30.02 1.03 25.86
N LEU A 442 -30.94 1.63 25.10
CA LEU A 442 -30.66 2.58 24.04
C LEU A 442 -30.55 4.02 24.56
N ALA A 443 -30.46 4.30 25.87
CA ALA A 443 -30.45 5.67 26.43
C ALA A 443 -29.28 6.56 25.96
N HIS A 444 -28.27 6.00 25.31
CA HIS A 444 -27.26 6.79 24.59
C HIS A 444 -27.81 7.41 23.29
N GLN A 445 -28.93 6.90 22.77
CA GLN A 445 -29.72 7.46 21.68
C GLN A 445 -30.67 8.52 22.25
N LYS A 446 -30.55 9.75 21.76
CA LYS A 446 -31.42 10.85 22.18
C LYS A 446 -32.79 10.74 21.51
N GLU A 447 -33.82 11.15 22.24
CA GLU A 447 -35.13 11.44 21.65
C GLU A 447 -35.03 12.56 20.61
N PHE A 448 -35.90 12.54 19.61
CA PHE A 448 -35.91 13.58 18.57
C PHE A 448 -37.33 13.88 18.06
N PRO A 449 -37.59 15.09 17.55
CA PRO A 449 -38.90 15.44 16.99
C PRO A 449 -39.32 14.55 15.81
N GLU A 450 -40.53 14.00 15.86
CA GLU A 450 -41.12 13.14 14.81
C GLU A 450 -41.20 13.85 13.45
N ARG A 451 -41.37 15.18 13.45
CA ARG A 451 -41.34 16.01 12.23
C ARG A 451 -40.06 15.84 11.39
N HIS A 452 -38.95 15.37 11.98
CA HIS A 452 -37.75 15.10 11.20
C HIS A 452 -37.92 13.93 10.25
N LEU A 453 -38.89 13.04 10.48
CA LEU A 453 -39.19 11.89 9.62
C LEU A 453 -40.15 12.24 8.46
N HIS A 454 -40.66 13.47 8.39
CA HIS A 454 -41.71 13.86 7.43
C HIS A 454 -41.37 15.16 6.65
N PRO A 455 -41.10 15.07 5.32
CA PRO A 455 -40.74 13.87 4.57
C PRO A 455 -39.31 13.39 4.89
N LEU A 456 -39.04 12.11 4.66
CA LEU A 456 -37.67 11.61 4.61
C LEU A 456 -36.97 12.11 3.33
N ALA A 457 -35.77 12.68 3.48
CA ALA A 457 -34.90 13.03 2.36
C ALA A 457 -34.11 11.83 1.86
N GLN A 458 -33.67 11.85 0.60
CA GLN A 458 -32.79 10.83 0.05
C GLN A 458 -31.32 11.28 0.07
N VAL A 459 -30.42 10.39 0.49
CA VAL A 459 -28.96 10.59 0.41
C VAL A 459 -28.31 9.31 -0.12
N ASN A 460 -27.23 9.47 -0.87
CA ASN A 460 -26.41 8.36 -1.32
C ASN A 460 -25.60 7.79 -0.15
N TYR A 461 -25.68 6.48 0.06
CA TYR A 461 -24.82 5.76 0.99
C TYR A 461 -24.25 4.56 0.23
N HIS A 462 -22.98 4.58 -0.12
CA HIS A 462 -22.32 3.52 -0.88
C HIS A 462 -23.16 2.87 -2.01
N PHE A 463 -23.22 3.55 -3.17
CA PHE A 463 -23.84 3.10 -4.43
C PHE A 463 -25.36 2.81 -4.43
N ASP A 464 -26.03 2.85 -3.28
CA ASP A 464 -27.50 2.79 -3.19
C ASP A 464 -28.06 4.14 -2.67
N GLN A 465 -29.27 4.49 -3.13
CA GLN A 465 -30.03 5.64 -2.62
C GLN A 465 -30.78 5.24 -1.35
N PHE A 466 -30.65 6.02 -0.28
CA PHE A 466 -31.29 5.73 1.02
C PHE A 466 -32.07 6.91 1.57
N TYR A 467 -33.03 6.62 2.46
CA TYR A 467 -33.91 7.60 3.10
C TYR A 467 -33.38 8.02 4.49
N PHE A 468 -33.50 9.30 4.81
CA PHE A 468 -32.99 9.98 6.01
C PHE A 468 -33.94 11.09 6.45
N PHE A 469 -33.66 11.74 7.58
CA PHE A 469 -34.38 12.92 8.06
C PHE A 469 -34.52 14.04 7.01
N ASN A 470 -35.57 14.85 7.16
CA ASN A 470 -35.81 16.04 6.34
C ASN A 470 -34.59 17.00 6.35
N LEU A 471 -34.00 17.22 5.17
CA LEU A 471 -32.77 17.98 4.94
C LEU A 471 -32.81 19.44 5.41
N PHE A 472 -33.99 20.02 5.67
CA PHE A 472 -34.10 21.41 6.14
C PHE A 472 -33.40 21.64 7.50
N ASN A 473 -33.31 20.62 8.36
CA ASN A 473 -32.57 20.73 9.63
C ASN A 473 -31.09 20.34 9.52
N VAL A 474 -30.72 19.52 8.54
CA VAL A 474 -29.31 19.15 8.26
C VAL A 474 -28.58 20.26 7.52
N GLY A 475 -29.29 21.11 6.75
CA GLY A 475 -28.74 22.30 6.11
C GLY A 475 -28.16 23.32 7.11
N LEU A 476 -28.70 23.42 8.32
CA LEU A 476 -28.11 24.22 9.40
C LEU A 476 -26.78 23.63 9.90
N LEU A 477 -26.66 22.29 9.97
CA LEU A 477 -25.41 21.59 10.28
C LEU A 477 -24.36 21.77 9.18
N TRP A 478 -24.77 21.81 7.91
CA TRP A 478 -23.90 22.03 6.77
C TRP A 478 -23.41 23.49 6.67
N LEU A 479 -24.28 24.47 6.94
CA LEU A 479 -23.93 25.90 7.02
C LEU A 479 -23.02 26.21 8.23
N ALA A 480 -23.22 25.51 9.36
CA ALA A 480 -22.30 25.57 10.50
C ALA A 480 -20.94 24.95 10.14
N SER A 481 -20.93 23.78 9.50
CA SER A 481 -19.70 23.08 9.10
C SER A 481 -18.90 23.82 8.03
N SER A 482 -19.53 24.53 7.09
CA SER A 482 -18.83 25.28 6.02
C SER A 482 -18.19 26.57 6.53
N ARG A 483 -18.79 27.23 7.53
CA ARG A 483 -18.16 28.37 8.24
C ARG A 483 -17.06 27.92 9.21
N LEU A 484 -17.19 26.74 9.82
CA LEU A 484 -16.21 26.18 10.76
C LEU A 484 -15.09 25.37 10.08
N ALA A 485 -15.17 25.07 8.79
CA ALA A 485 -14.07 24.42 8.05
C ALA A 485 -12.77 25.28 7.98
N LYS A 486 -12.85 26.57 8.36
CA LYS A 486 -11.66 27.42 8.59
C LYS A 486 -11.06 27.29 10.00
N LEU A 487 -11.73 26.64 10.95
CA LEU A 487 -11.25 26.46 12.32
C LEU A 487 -11.17 24.96 12.67
N ASN A 488 -9.94 24.47 12.77
CA ASN A 488 -9.48 23.23 13.42
C ASN A 488 -10.46 22.04 13.49
N ARG A 489 -10.19 20.98 12.71
CA ARG A 489 -11.03 19.75 12.54
C ARG A 489 -11.49 19.06 13.84
N ARG A 490 -10.85 19.30 14.99
CA ARG A 490 -11.28 18.77 16.30
C ARG A 490 -12.52 19.48 16.87
N ILE A 491 -12.76 20.75 16.55
CA ILE A 491 -13.87 21.54 17.11
C ILE A 491 -15.20 21.21 16.42
N VAL A 492 -15.16 21.00 15.10
CA VAL A 492 -16.32 20.58 14.30
C VAL A 492 -16.85 19.22 14.76
N LEU A 493 -15.96 18.29 15.14
CA LEU A 493 -16.34 16.98 15.66
C LEU A 493 -17.07 17.09 17.02
N ILE A 494 -16.65 18.01 17.89
CA ILE A 494 -17.25 18.23 19.23
C ILE A 494 -18.64 18.87 19.12
N GLN A 495 -18.86 19.79 18.17
CA GLN A 495 -20.17 20.42 17.97
C GLN A 495 -21.19 19.51 17.26
N LEU A 496 -20.75 18.66 16.33
CA LEU A 496 -21.63 17.63 15.73
C LEU A 496 -22.02 16.54 16.74
N LEU A 497 -21.13 16.19 17.68
CA LEU A 497 -21.41 15.27 18.80
C LEU A 497 -22.37 15.83 19.86
N HIS A 498 -22.65 17.14 19.87
CA HIS A 498 -23.66 17.73 20.76
C HIS A 498 -25.07 17.69 20.13
N ILE A 499 -25.16 17.67 18.79
CA ILE A 499 -26.41 17.73 18.04
C ILE A 499 -26.91 16.32 17.64
N ILE A 500 -25.99 15.35 17.48
CA ILE A 500 -26.28 13.91 17.48
C ILE A 500 -26.27 13.43 18.95
#